data_AF-A0A4Y3TQ97-F1
#
_entry.id   AF-A0A4Y3TQ97-F1
#
_cell.length_a   1.000
_cell.length_b   1.000
_cell.length_c   1.000
_cell.angle_alpha   90.00
_cell.angle_beta   90.00
_cell.angle_gamma   90.00
#
_symmetry.space_group_name_H-M   'P 1'
#
loop_
_entity.id
_entity.type
_entity.pdbx_description
1 polymer ?
#
loop_
_entity_poly.entity_id
_entity_poly.type
_entity_poly.pdbx_seq_one_letter_code
_entity_poly.pdbx_strand_id
1 'polypeptide(L)' 'MQEFYEGLAEILEVAPETIKPELTLEEEQWDSMAIISCVALIDEVYGQLISGSSLTGCKTVADIQNLISKSM' A
#
# COMPACT_ATOMS: atom_id res chain seq x y z
N MET A 1 10.62 -3.07 -3.75
CA MET A 1 9.52 -2.36 -4.46
C MET A 1 8.70 -3.29 -5.34
N GLN A 2 9.30 -4.22 -6.09
CA GLN A 2 8.55 -5.14 -6.95
C GLN A 2 7.60 -6.05 -6.13
N GLU A 3 8.10 -6.68 -5.06
CA GLU A 3 7.28 -7.50 -4.13
C GLU A 3 6.13 -6.72 -3.48
N PHE A 4 6.37 -5.46 -3.09
CA PHE A 4 5.31 -4.60 -2.54
C PHE A 4 4.21 -4.31 -3.56
N TYR A 5 4.58 -4.02 -4.82
CA TYR A 5 3.60 -3.77 -5.87
C TYR A 5 2.80 -5.02 -6.23
N GLU A 6 3.45 -6.20 -6.24
CA GLU A 6 2.77 -7.48 -6.44
C GLU A 6 1.77 -7.76 -5.32
N GLY A 7 2.19 -7.66 -4.06
CA GLY A 7 1.29 -7.86 -2.91
C GLY A 7 0.17 -6.81 -2.85
N LEU A 8 0.47 -5.55 -3.16
CA LEU A 8 -0.54 -4.49 -3.21
C LEU A 8 -1.56 -4.75 -4.34
N ALA A 9 -1.10 -5.23 -5.50
CA ALA A 9 -1.98 -5.60 -6.60
C ALA A 9 -2.91 -6.75 -6.23
N GLU A 10 -2.39 -7.77 -5.53
CA GLU A 10 -3.22 -8.86 -5.00
C GLU A 10 -4.26 -8.35 -3.99
N ILE A 11 -3.87 -7.44 -3.09
CA ILE A 11 -4.78 -6.85 -2.10
C ILE A 11 -5.91 -6.05 -2.76
N LEU A 12 -5.57 -5.27 -3.80
CA LEU A 12 -6.53 -4.44 -4.53
C LEU A 12 -7.27 -5.23 -5.63
N GLU A 13 -6.98 -6.52 -5.79
CA GLU A 13 -7.50 -7.38 -6.86
C GLU A 13 -7.27 -6.82 -8.28
N VAL A 14 -6.15 -6.13 -8.49
CA VAL A 14 -5.75 -5.55 -9.79
C VAL A 14 -4.47 -6.19 -10.33
N ALA A 15 -4.11 -5.85 -11.56
CA ALA A 15 -2.84 -6.31 -12.12
C ALA A 15 -1.66 -5.49 -11.55
N PRO A 16 -0.50 -6.10 -11.24
CA PRO A 16 0.68 -5.37 -10.74
C PRO A 16 1.19 -4.31 -11.71
N GLU A 17 0.85 -4.43 -13.00
CA GLU A 17 1.15 -3.45 -14.05
C GLU A 17 0.35 -2.14 -13.93
N THR A 18 -0.82 -2.18 -13.26
CA THR A 18 -1.66 -1.00 -13.03
C THR A 18 -1.23 -0.23 -11.79
N ILE A 19 -0.54 -0.89 -10.85
CA ILE A 19 0.00 -0.26 -9.64
C ILE A 19 1.07 0.76 -10.04
N LYS A 20 0.66 2.02 -10.02
CA LYS A 20 1.49 3.18 -10.32
C LYS A 20 1.39 4.17 -9.17
N PRO A 21 2.40 5.03 -8.97
CA PRO A 21 2.35 6.08 -7.94
C PRO A 21 1.10 6.97 -8.06
N GLU A 22 0.62 7.16 -9.28
CA GLU A 22 -0.56 7.95 -9.66
C GLU A 22 -1.90 7.25 -9.41
N LEU A 23 -1.89 5.94 -9.12
CA LEU A 23 -3.10 5.15 -8.89
C LEU A 23 -3.78 5.58 -7.60
N THR A 24 -5.08 5.89 -7.70
CA THR A 24 -5.94 6.27 -6.59
C THR A 24 -6.42 5.04 -5.84
N LEU A 25 -6.16 4.97 -4.54
CA LEU A 25 -6.57 3.85 -3.69
C LEU A 25 -8.07 3.93 -3.33
N GLU A 26 -8.63 5.15 -3.20
CA GLU A 26 -10.06 5.35 -2.90
C GLU A 26 -11.00 4.68 -3.92
N GLU A 27 -10.56 4.48 -5.16
CA GLU A 27 -11.36 3.85 -6.22
C GLU A 27 -11.21 2.32 -6.27
N GLU A 28 -10.17 1.77 -5.63
CA GLU A 28 -9.70 0.38 -5.77
C GLU A 28 -9.97 -0.47 -4.50
N GLN A 29 -11.12 -0.28 -3.86
CA GLN A 29 -11.50 -1.05 -2.65
C GLN A 29 -10.53 -0.91 -1.45
N TRP A 30 -9.97 0.28 -1.25
CA TRP A 30 -9.14 0.59 -0.07
C TRP A 30 -9.98 0.68 1.22
N ASP A 31 -10.38 -0.49 1.71
CA ASP A 31 -11.14 -0.66 2.93
C ASP A 31 -10.22 -0.99 4.12
N SER A 32 -10.83 -1.16 5.30
CA SER A 32 -10.10 -1.54 6.51
C SER A 32 -9.32 -2.85 6.34
N MET A 33 -9.80 -3.78 5.50
CA MET A 33 -9.14 -5.07 5.27
C MET A 33 -7.90 -4.89 4.39
N ALA A 34 -8.02 -4.15 3.29
CA ALA A 34 -6.91 -3.81 2.41
C ALA A 34 -5.81 -3.04 3.17
N ILE A 35 -6.20 -2.13 4.05
CA ILE A 35 -5.27 -1.41 4.94
C ILE A 35 -4.53 -2.37 5.85
N ILE A 36 -5.22 -3.29 6.54
CA ILE A 36 -4.57 -4.26 7.44
C ILE A 36 -3.60 -5.15 6.67
N SER A 37 -4.01 -5.68 5.52
CA SER A 37 -3.16 -6.49 4.65
C SER A 37 -1.94 -5.72 4.16
N CYS A 38 -2.11 -4.44 3.80
CA CYS A 38 -1.02 -3.60 3.35
C CYS A 38 -0.03 -3.27 4.49
N VAL A 39 -0.51 -3.06 5.72
CA VAL A 39 0.39 -2.94 6.90
C VAL A 39 1.25 -4.19 7.06
N ALA A 40 0.64 -5.37 7.02
CA ALA A 40 1.35 -6.64 7.16
C ALA A 40 2.37 -6.83 6.02
N LEU A 41 1.96 -6.53 4.79
CA LEU A 41 2.84 -6.58 3.62
C LEU A 41 4.06 -5.66 3.77
N ILE A 42 3.86 -4.43 4.24
CA ILE A 42 4.95 -3.47 4.45
C ILE A 42 5.90 -3.96 5.56
N ASP A 43 5.36 -4.52 6.64
CA ASP A 43 6.16 -5.08 7.73
C ASP A 43 6.99 -6.29 7.26
N GLU A 44 6.40 -7.18 6.46
CA GLU A 44 7.11 -8.34 5.90
C GLU A 44 8.19 -7.96 4.89
N VAL A 45 7.90 -7.02 3.98
CA VAL A 45 8.81 -6.65 2.87
C VAL A 45 9.90 -5.66 3.32
N TYR A 46 9.55 -4.69 4.18
CA TYR A 46 10.45 -3.60 4.58
C TYR A 46 10.87 -3.67 6.05
N GLY A 47 10.28 -4.55 6.87
CA GLY A 47 10.52 -4.59 8.31
C GLY A 47 9.99 -3.35 9.03
N GLN A 48 8.99 -2.68 8.45
CA GLN A 48 8.43 -1.44 8.97
C GLN A 48 6.99 -1.60 9.42
N LEU A 49 6.72 -1.21 10.66
CA LEU A 49 5.39 -1.30 11.25
C LEU A 49 4.66 0.04 11.07
N ILE A 50 3.89 0.16 9.99
CA ILE A 50 3.09 1.35 9.69
C ILE A 50 1.71 1.25 10.33
N SER A 51 1.22 2.34 10.91
CA SER A 51 -0.12 2.38 11.48
C SER A 51 -1.18 2.40 10.37
N GLY A 52 -2.19 1.54 10.47
CA GLY A 52 -3.31 1.50 9.51
C GLY A 52 -4.02 2.85 9.35
N SER A 53 -4.05 3.67 10.41
CA SER A 53 -4.58 5.05 10.38
C SER A 53 -3.76 5.99 9.48
N SER A 54 -2.45 5.79 9.36
CA SER A 54 -1.61 6.55 8.42
C SER A 54 -1.93 6.18 6.97
N LEU A 55 -2.18 4.90 6.72
CA LEU A 55 -2.60 4.37 5.42
C LEU A 55 -4.03 4.78 5.04
N THR A 56 -4.94 4.92 6.01
CA THR A 56 -6.31 5.42 5.75
C THR A 56 -6.31 6.86 5.23
N GLY A 57 -5.27 7.65 5.55
CA GLY A 57 -5.09 9.01 5.03
C GLY A 57 -4.42 9.08 3.67
N CYS A 58 -3.88 7.96 3.16
CA CYS A 58 -3.26 7.89 1.85
C CYS A 58 -4.33 7.84 0.76
N LYS A 59 -4.17 8.67 -0.27
CA LYS A 59 -5.09 8.69 -1.42
C LYS A 59 -4.51 7.94 -2.60
N THR A 60 -3.20 7.90 -2.70
CA THR A 60 -2.47 7.33 -3.83
C THR A 60 -1.40 6.36 -3.37
N VAL A 61 -0.98 5.47 -4.27
CA VAL A 61 0.17 4.57 -4.01
C VAL A 61 1.42 5.38 -3.67
N ALA A 62 1.63 6.55 -4.29
CA ALA A 62 2.73 7.46 -3.95
C ALA A 62 2.72 7.88 -2.48
N ASP A 63 1.55 8.10 -1.87
CA ASP A 63 1.45 8.44 -0.45
C ASP A 63 1.95 7.30 0.44
N ILE A 64 1.61 6.05 0.10
CA ILE A 64 2.12 4.87 0.81
C ILE A 64 3.64 4.79 0.68
N GLN A 65 4.18 4.94 -0.52
CA GLN A 65 5.62 4.92 -0.75
C GLN A 65 6.33 6.02 0.04
N ASN A 66 5.74 7.21 0.10
CA ASN A 66 6.25 8.31 0.90
C ASN A 66 6.24 7.99 2.40
N LEU A 67 5.23 7.28 2.91
CA LEU A 67 5.21 6.81 4.30
C LEU A 67 6.34 5.82 4.57
N ILE A 68 6.52 4.83 3.70
CA ILE A 68 7.61 3.83 3.82
C ILE A 68 8.97 4.53 3.79
N SER A 69 9.15 5.48 2.87
CA SER A 69 10.40 6.24 2.75
C SER A 69 10.64 7.20 3.92
N LYS A 70 9.59 7.69 4.59
CA LYS A 70 9.72 8.57 5.77
C LYS A 70 10.13 7.81 7.04
N SER A 71 9.80 6.53 7.11
CA SER A 71 10.14 5.66 8.24
C SER A 71 11.53 5.00 8.10
N MET A 72 12.24 5.28 7.00
CA MET A 72 13.61 4.84 6.72
C MET A 72 14.63 5.87 7.20
#